data_AF-A0A7X9QRS7-F1
#
_entry.id   AF-A0A7X9QRS7-F1
#
_cell.length_a   1.000
_cell.length_b   1.000
_cell.length_c   1.000
_cell.angle_alpha   90.00
_cell.angle_beta   90.00
_cell.angle_gamma   90.00
#
_symmetry.space_group_name_H-M   'P 1'
#
loop_
_entity.id
_entity.type
_entity.pdbx_description
1 polymer ?
#
loop_
_entity_poly.entity_id
_entity_poly.type
_entity_poly.pdbx_seq_one_letter_code
_entity_poly.pdbx_strand_id
1 'polypeptide(L)' 'MEEEIKLSREDAIFFMDMVASSKSPNYVPKLPKVKPYNKILKDRNSNDFNRFIRLYKAMRYVLAERELIILDEVVN' A
#
# COMPACT_ATOMS: atom_id res chain seq x y z
N MET A 1 -21.84 -9.54 -2.84
CA MET A 1 -21.18 -10.03 -1.61
C MET A 1 -19.78 -9.46 -1.64
N GLU A 2 -19.46 -8.54 -0.74
CA GLU A 2 -18.07 -8.15 -0.52
C GLU A 2 -17.37 -9.38 0.07
N GLU A 3 -16.39 -9.94 -0.65
CA GLU A 3 -15.51 -10.94 -0.06
C GLU A 3 -14.81 -10.29 1.14
N GLU A 4 -15.03 -10.83 2.33
CA GLU A 4 -14.32 -10.42 3.53
C GLU A 4 -12.85 -10.78 3.34
N ILE A 5 -12.03 -9.80 2.96
CA ILE A 5 -10.60 -9.98 2.74
C ILE A 5 -10.01 -10.37 4.10
N LYS A 6 -9.69 -11.66 4.28
CA LYS A 6 -8.92 -12.14 5.43
C LYS A 6 -7.50 -11.58 5.34
N LEU A 7 -7.32 -10.38 5.87
CA LEU A 7 -6.04 -9.69 5.99
C LEU A 7 -5.14 -10.44 6.97
N SER A 8 -4.02 -10.98 6.49
CA SER A 8 -2.99 -11.52 7.36
C SER A 8 -2.16 -10.40 7.99
N ARG A 9 -1.44 -10.73 9.07
CA ARG A 9 -0.50 -9.80 9.69
C ARG A 9 0.59 -9.36 8.70
N GLU A 10 1.09 -10.28 7.90
CA GLU A 10 2.12 -10.05 6.90
C GLU A 10 1.63 -9.12 5.79
N ASP A 11 0.35 -9.23 5.41
CA ASP A 11 -0.30 -8.34 4.44
C ASP A 11 -0.42 -6.92 5.00
N ALA A 12 -0.81 -6.77 6.26
CA ALA A 12 -0.84 -5.46 6.91
C ALA A 12 0.55 -4.82 7.01
N ILE A 13 1.58 -5.59 7.39
CA ILE A 13 2.97 -5.12 7.45
C ILE A 13 3.46 -4.71 6.07
N PHE A 14 3.24 -5.55 5.06
CA PHE A 14 3.60 -5.25 3.67
C PHE A 14 2.99 -3.93 3.19
N PHE A 15 1.70 -3.72 3.44
CA PHE A 15 1.02 -2.48 3.03
C PHE A 15 1.61 -1.25 3.75
N MET A 16 1.82 -1.35 5.07
CA MET A 16 2.42 -0.28 5.86
C MET A 16 3.84 0.05 5.39
N ASP A 17 4.63 -0.95 5.01
CA ASP A 17 5.97 -0.75 4.43
C ASP A 17 5.89 -0.04 3.09
N MET A 18 4.96 -0.44 2.22
CA MET A 18 4.80 0.14 0.89
C MET A 18 4.46 1.64 0.93
N VAL A 19 3.63 2.05 1.89
CA VAL A 19 3.26 3.46 2.10
C VAL A 19 4.21 4.18 3.08
N ALA A 20 5.30 3.53 3.50
CA ALA A 20 6.26 4.06 4.47
C ALA A 20 5.57 4.63 5.73
N SER A 21 4.61 3.88 6.28
CA SER A 21 3.86 4.24 7.47
C SER A 21 4.75 4.19 8.71
N SER A 22 4.64 5.20 9.58
CA SER A 22 5.29 5.22 10.89
C SER A 22 4.79 4.14 11.84
N LYS A 23 3.66 3.51 11.52
CA LYS A 23 3.09 2.38 12.28
C LYS A 23 3.66 1.02 11.85
N SER A 24 4.46 0.96 10.78
CA SER A 24 5.11 -0.28 10.40
C SER A 24 6.12 -0.72 11.46
N PRO A 25 6.22 -2.02 11.81
CA PRO A 25 7.32 -2.53 12.62
C PRO A 25 8.69 -2.34 11.96
N ASN A 26 8.75 -2.17 10.64
CA ASN A 26 9.99 -1.94 9.88
C ASN A 26 10.25 -0.44 9.63
N TYR A 27 9.48 0.46 10.25
CA TYR A 27 9.62 1.89 10.02
C TYR A 27 10.98 2.40 10.47
N VAL A 28 11.70 3.02 9.53
CA VAL A 28 12.94 3.74 9.81
C VAL A 28 12.65 5.24 9.67
N PRO A 29 12.96 6.08 10.68
CA PRO A 29 12.61 7.51 10.70
C PRO A 29 13.24 8.39 9.60
N LYS A 30 13.91 7.81 8.60
CA LYS A 30 14.31 8.54 7.40
C LYS A 30 13.13 8.57 6.45
N LEU A 31 12.56 9.77 6.23
CA LEU A 31 11.59 10.00 5.16
C LEU A 31 12.21 9.53 3.83
N PRO A 32 11.73 8.45 3.21
CA PRO A 32 12.21 8.11 1.89
C PRO A 32 11.78 9.26 0.96
N LYS A 33 12.72 9.79 0.16
CA LYS A 33 12.43 10.83 -0.83
C LYS A 33 11.28 10.42 -1.78
N VAL A 34 11.06 9.11 -1.92
CA VAL A 34 10.02 8.50 -2.76
C VAL A 34 9.43 7.30 -2.00
N LYS A 35 8.10 7.23 -1.91
CA LYS A 35 7.42 6.10 -1.24
C LYS A 35 7.73 4.76 -1.95
N PRO A 36 7.95 3.66 -1.21
CA PRO A 36 8.30 2.37 -1.80
C PRO A 36 7.33 1.86 -2.89
N TYR A 37 6.03 2.09 -2.72
CA TYR A 37 5.03 1.67 -3.73
C TYR A 37 5.29 2.24 -5.13
N ASN A 38 5.98 3.39 -5.26
CA ASN A 38 6.30 3.95 -6.58
C ASN A 38 7.18 3.03 -7.45
N LYS A 39 7.93 2.10 -6.83
CA LYS A 39 8.74 1.12 -7.56
C LYS A 39 7.85 0.10 -8.27
N ILE A 40 6.80 -0.37 -7.60
CA ILE A 40 5.91 -1.42 -8.10
C ILE A 40 4.85 -0.85 -9.06
N LEU A 41 4.55 0.45 -8.99
CA LEU A 41 3.66 1.12 -9.95
C LEU A 41 4.17 1.06 -11.41
N LYS A 42 5.48 0.87 -11.60
CA LYS A 42 6.09 0.75 -12.93
C LYS A 42 5.95 -0.64 -13.54
N ASP A 43 5.65 -1.66 -12.74
CA ASP A 43 5.45 -3.04 -13.19
C ASP A 43 4.10 -3.57 -12.71
N ARG A 44 3.07 -3.27 -13.50
CA ARG A 44 1.67 -3.64 -13.22
C ARG A 44 1.40 -5.15 -13.25
N ASN A 45 2.31 -5.95 -13.81
CA ASN A 45 2.17 -7.41 -13.86
C ASN A 45 2.88 -8.11 -12.71
N SER A 46 3.62 -7.37 -11.88
CA SER A 46 4.32 -7.94 -10.72
C SER A 46 3.35 -8.46 -9.66
N ASN A 47 3.75 -9.53 -8.98
CA ASN A 47 3.01 -10.07 -7.83
C ASN A 47 2.85 -9.01 -6.73
N ASP A 48 3.87 -8.17 -6.53
CA ASP A 48 3.84 -7.11 -5.52
C ASP A 48 2.82 -6.01 -5.87
N PHE A 49 2.71 -5.63 -7.16
CA PHE A 49 1.66 -4.71 -7.60
C PHE A 49 0.29 -5.30 -7.32
N ASN A 50 0.01 -6.52 -7.80
CA ASN A 50 -1.28 -7.17 -7.58
C ASN A 50 -1.63 -7.29 -6.09
N ARG A 51 -0.65 -7.66 -5.27
CA ARG A 51 -0.80 -7.72 -3.80
C ARG A 51 -1.11 -6.33 -3.23
N PHE A 52 -0.37 -5.30 -3.62
CA PHE A 52 -0.58 -3.94 -3.15
C PHE A 52 -1.98 -3.41 -3.50
N ILE A 53 -2.45 -3.63 -4.73
CA ILE A 53 -3.79 -3.18 -5.16
C ILE A 53 -4.90 -3.85 -4.36
N ARG A 54 -4.79 -5.17 -4.15
CA ARG A 54 -5.73 -5.92 -3.31
C ARG A 54 -5.80 -5.32 -1.91
N LEU A 55 -4.64 -5.04 -1.31
CA LEU A 55 -4.55 -4.49 0.05
C LEU A 55 -4.96 -3.03 0.13
N TYR A 56 -4.68 -2.24 -0.90
CA TYR A 56 -5.13 -0.85 -1.01
C TYR A 56 -6.66 -0.78 -0.94
N LYS A 57 -7.38 -1.60 -1.72
CA LYS A 57 -8.84 -1.64 -1.68
C LYS A 57 -9.38 -1.98 -0.28
N ALA A 58 -8.70 -2.85 0.45
CA ALA A 58 -9.07 -3.26 1.80
C ALA A 58 -8.71 -2.25 2.89
N MET A 59 -7.57 -1.57 2.75
CA MET A 59 -6.92 -0.80 3.83
C MET A 59 -6.80 0.69 3.54
N ARG A 60 -7.35 1.20 2.43
CA ARG A 60 -7.24 2.61 2.01
C ARG A 60 -7.62 3.60 3.12
N TYR A 61 -8.53 3.24 4.04
CA TYR A 61 -8.94 4.08 5.16
C TYR A 61 -7.81 4.53 6.11
N VAL A 62 -6.64 3.88 6.07
CA VAL A 62 -5.48 4.27 6.91
C VAL A 62 -4.61 5.35 6.27
N LEU A 63 -4.87 5.71 5.01
CA LEU A 63 -4.07 6.68 4.26
C LEU A 63 -4.59 8.09 4.43
N ALA A 64 -3.70 9.06 4.28
CA ALA A 64 -4.08 10.47 4.21
C ALA A 64 -4.86 10.75 2.92
N GLU A 65 -5.78 11.70 2.96
CA GLU A 65 -6.66 12.06 1.82
C GLU A 65 -5.88 12.36 0.53
N ARG A 66 -4.77 13.10 0.62
CA ARG A 66 -3.91 13.38 -0.54
C ARG A 66 -3.31 12.10 -1.16
N GLU A 67 -2.94 11.12 -0.34
CA GLU A 67 -2.35 9.86 -0.80
C GLU A 67 -3.43 8.96 -1.44
N LEU A 68 -4.67 9.02 -0.93
CA LEU A 68 -5.83 8.38 -1.55
C LEU A 68 -6.10 8.91 -2.95
N ILE A 69 -6.14 10.23 -3.13
CA ILE A 69 -6.41 10.84 -4.44
C ILE A 69 -5.39 10.36 -5.48
N ILE A 70 -4.10 10.41 -5.13
CA ILE A 70 -3.02 9.99 -6.03
C ILE A 70 -3.15 8.50 -6.37
N LEU A 71 -3.39 7.64 -5.38
CA LEU A 71 -3.49 6.20 -5.62
C LEU A 71 -4.76 5.84 -6.38
N ASP A 72 -5.89 6.51 -6.14
CA ASP A 72 -7.12 6.30 -6.92
C ASP A 72 -6.92 6.64 -8.41
N GLU A 73 -6.14 7.67 -8.75
CA GLU A 73 -5.81 8.00 -10.15
C GLU A 73 -4.90 6.96 -10.82
N VAL A 74 -4.00 6.33 -10.05
CA VAL A 74 -3.00 5.39 -10.60
C VAL A 74 -3.53 3.95 -10.68
N VAL A 75 -4.44 3.60 -9.78
CA VAL A 75 -5.00 2.25 -9.62
C VAL A 75 -6.24 2.02 -10.49
N ASN A 76 -6.96 3.08 -10.88
CA ASN A 76 -8.00 3.02 -11.91
C ASN A 76 -7.40 2.89 -13.32
#